data_AF-A0AAW4PLS0-F1
#
_entry.id   AF-A0AAW4PLS0-F1
#
_cell.length_a   1.000
_cell.length_b   1.000
_cell.length_c   1.000
_cell.angle_alpha   90.00
_cell.angle_beta   90.00
_cell.angle_gamma   90.00
#
_symmetry.space_group_name_H-M   'P 1'
#
loop_
_entity.id
_entity.type
_entity.pdbx_description
1 polymer ?
#
loop_
_entity_poly.entity_id
_entity_poly.type
_entity_poly.pdbx_seq_one_letter_code
_entity_poly.pdbx_strand_id
1 'polypeptide(L)'
;MPALTDAFRSFADWAEGSDPLYANLARRVAADADPDLLALAESAPEDRATPNLLLAAVHYRLARRPDHPLAAYYPSVTDDPRAPDDDCYPAFRAFCLDDADAIRQLLRCRRTQTNSVRRSAVLYPALAHVAAHVDGPLAVVELGPSAGLNLLFDRYRYDYGDRVVGAADSPVTIASETRGGDPPLPADPPALHSRVGVDLNPLDVTDDADADWLRALVWPAHEDRRAVLDAALTVARTDPPRLVAGDLLEDLPAVLDEVPEDVPVCVVNTLVLYQVPEAVCAELEGYLTEQMARRPLHWLTGETDLSGGDSVRLDWVRAETDGIERTRLADYDPHGAWVDWRA
;
A
#
# COMPACT_ATOMS: atom_id res chain seq x y z
N MET A 1 -17.48 -18.96 12.49
CA MET A 1 -18.35 -17.99 13.21
C MET A 1 -17.69 -17.22 14.37
N PRO A 2 -17.33 -17.75 15.58
CA PRO A 2 -16.87 -16.89 16.69
C PRO A 2 -15.62 -16.06 16.39
N ALA A 3 -14.64 -16.67 15.73
CA ALA A 3 -13.40 -15.98 15.32
C ALA A 3 -13.65 -14.82 14.33
N LEU A 4 -14.65 -14.94 13.46
CA LEU A 4 -15.03 -13.88 12.51
C LEU A 4 -15.76 -12.73 13.21
N THR A 5 -16.67 -13.04 14.12
CA THR A 5 -17.32 -12.04 14.97
C THR A 5 -16.28 -11.22 15.74
N ASP A 6 -15.27 -11.87 16.31
CA ASP A 6 -14.18 -11.19 17.00
C ASP A 6 -13.32 -10.35 16.04
N ALA A 7 -13.04 -10.86 14.82
CA ALA A 7 -12.33 -10.09 13.79
C ALA A 7 -13.08 -8.81 13.39
N PHE A 8 -14.40 -8.86 13.23
CA PHE A 8 -15.22 -7.67 12.96
C PHE A 8 -15.22 -6.69 14.14
N ARG A 9 -15.21 -7.20 15.39
CA ARG A 9 -15.11 -6.34 16.58
C ARG A 9 -13.76 -5.63 16.63
N SER A 10 -12.65 -6.35 16.47
CA SER A 10 -11.31 -5.77 16.43
C SER A 10 -11.15 -4.77 15.28
N PHE A 11 -11.72 -5.07 14.11
CA PHE A 11 -11.71 -4.12 12.99
C PHE A 11 -12.52 -2.85 13.32
N ALA A 12 -13.68 -2.97 13.97
CA ALA A 12 -14.49 -1.82 14.36
C ALA A 12 -13.74 -0.90 15.33
N ASP A 13 -13.01 -1.48 16.30
CA ASP A 13 -12.19 -0.73 17.25
C ASP A 13 -11.01 -0.03 16.53
N TRP A 14 -10.40 -0.69 15.55
CA TRP A 14 -9.33 -0.09 14.75
C TRP A 14 -9.82 1.03 13.82
N ALA A 15 -11.02 0.88 13.25
CA ALA A 15 -11.63 1.90 12.40
C ALA A 15 -12.17 3.11 13.19
N GLU A 16 -12.30 2.98 14.51
CA GLU A 16 -12.83 4.04 15.37
C GLU A 16 -11.97 5.30 15.30
N GLY A 17 -12.61 6.46 15.10
CA GLY A 17 -11.92 7.73 14.91
C GLY A 17 -11.31 7.94 13.52
N SER A 18 -11.17 6.90 12.70
CA SER A 18 -10.64 6.99 11.33
C SER A 18 -11.74 6.93 10.25
N ASP A 19 -12.71 6.01 10.39
CA ASP A 19 -13.85 5.88 9.49
C ASP A 19 -15.11 5.47 10.28
N PRO A 20 -15.98 6.43 10.64
CA PRO A 20 -17.18 6.16 11.43
C PRO A 20 -18.16 5.19 10.77
N LEU A 21 -18.22 5.16 9.43
CA LEU A 21 -19.10 4.26 8.70
C LEU A 21 -18.62 2.82 8.82
N TYR A 22 -17.35 2.56 8.51
CA TYR A 22 -16.78 1.22 8.60
C TYR A 22 -16.76 0.71 10.04
N ALA A 23 -16.48 1.57 11.03
CA ALA A 23 -16.59 1.23 12.44
C ALA A 23 -18.03 0.84 12.83
N ASN A 24 -19.04 1.60 12.37
CA ASN A 24 -20.45 1.29 12.63
C ASN A 24 -20.85 -0.07 12.01
N LEU A 25 -20.59 -0.27 10.71
CA LEU A 25 -20.97 -1.48 10.00
C LEU A 25 -20.33 -2.73 10.60
N ALA A 26 -19.01 -2.70 10.84
CA ALA A 26 -18.30 -3.83 11.44
C ALA A 26 -18.79 -4.14 12.86
N ARG A 27 -19.05 -3.11 13.66
CA ARG A 27 -19.60 -3.27 15.02
C ARG A 27 -20.99 -3.91 14.99
N ARG A 28 -21.84 -3.55 14.03
CA ARG A 28 -23.18 -4.13 13.88
C ARG A 28 -23.14 -5.59 13.42
N VAL A 29 -22.28 -5.93 12.46
CA VAL A 29 -22.04 -7.34 12.07
C VAL A 29 -21.63 -8.18 13.29
N ALA A 30 -20.73 -7.65 14.12
CA ALA A 30 -20.25 -8.35 15.31
C ALA A 30 -21.31 -8.43 16.44
N ALA A 31 -22.03 -7.34 16.71
CA ALA A 31 -23.01 -7.26 17.79
C ALA A 31 -24.27 -8.09 17.52
N ASP A 32 -24.76 -8.05 16.28
CA ASP A 32 -25.96 -8.76 15.86
C ASP A 32 -25.67 -10.25 15.55
N ALA A 33 -24.37 -10.63 15.52
CA ALA A 33 -23.88 -11.94 15.12
C ALA A 33 -24.57 -12.46 13.84
N ASP A 34 -24.70 -11.57 12.85
CA ASP A 34 -25.57 -11.75 11.69
C ASP A 34 -25.16 -12.98 10.88
N PRO A 35 -25.94 -14.08 10.90
CA PRO A 35 -25.51 -15.35 10.35
C PRO A 35 -25.31 -15.29 8.83
N ASP A 36 -26.09 -14.47 8.13
CA ASP A 36 -26.00 -14.39 6.67
C ASP A 36 -24.75 -13.61 6.23
N LEU A 37 -24.42 -12.52 6.93
CA LEU A 37 -23.21 -11.75 6.64
C LEU A 37 -21.94 -12.47 7.09
N LEU A 38 -21.98 -13.19 8.21
CA LEU A 38 -20.86 -14.03 8.63
C LEU A 38 -20.64 -15.18 7.63
N ALA A 39 -21.70 -15.84 7.16
CA ALA A 39 -21.58 -16.86 6.12
C ALA A 39 -21.09 -16.30 4.78
N LEU A 40 -21.45 -15.06 4.44
CA LEU A 40 -20.90 -14.36 3.28
C LEU A 40 -19.39 -14.11 3.45
N ALA A 41 -18.98 -13.60 4.61
CA ALA A 41 -17.59 -13.33 4.96
C ALA A 41 -16.73 -14.61 4.98
N GLU A 42 -17.28 -15.75 5.41
CA GLU A 42 -16.62 -17.08 5.39
C GLU A 42 -16.23 -17.55 3.98
N SER A 43 -16.69 -16.88 2.92
CA SER A 43 -16.23 -17.17 1.56
C SER A 43 -14.82 -16.63 1.24
N ALA A 44 -14.30 -15.72 2.07
CA ALA A 44 -12.92 -15.28 2.00
C ALA A 44 -11.97 -16.36 2.58
N PRO A 45 -10.81 -16.60 1.96
CA PRO A 45 -9.78 -17.47 2.55
C PRO A 45 -9.35 -17.01 3.95
N GLU A 46 -8.94 -17.95 4.82
CA GLU A 46 -8.64 -17.67 6.24
C GLU A 46 -7.46 -16.70 6.44
N ASP A 47 -6.55 -16.59 5.46
CA ASP A 47 -5.38 -15.70 5.47
C ASP A 47 -5.73 -14.24 5.13
N ARG A 48 -7.02 -13.90 4.99
CA ARG A 48 -7.46 -12.55 4.59
C ARG A 48 -7.89 -11.71 5.77
N ALA A 49 -7.56 -10.42 5.69
CA ALA A 49 -8.16 -9.35 6.48
C ALA A 49 -9.66 -9.20 6.14
N THR A 50 -10.44 -10.20 6.52
CA THR A 50 -11.79 -10.51 6.01
C THR A 50 -12.77 -9.36 6.23
N PRO A 51 -12.81 -8.68 7.41
CA PRO A 51 -13.69 -7.52 7.59
C PRO A 51 -13.43 -6.41 6.57
N ASN A 52 -12.16 -6.04 6.36
CA ASN A 52 -11.78 -5.01 5.40
C ASN A 52 -12.11 -5.44 3.96
N LEU A 53 -11.86 -6.71 3.62
CA LEU A 53 -12.12 -7.25 2.29
C LEU A 53 -13.62 -7.27 1.96
N LEU A 54 -14.49 -7.63 2.92
CA LEU A 54 -15.95 -7.56 2.74
C LEU A 54 -16.41 -6.11 2.51
N LEU A 55 -15.95 -5.18 3.34
CA LEU A 55 -16.34 -3.77 3.22
C LEU A 55 -15.86 -3.17 1.89
N ALA A 56 -14.64 -3.48 1.45
CA ALA A 56 -14.13 -3.10 0.14
C ALA A 56 -14.92 -3.75 -1.01
N ALA A 57 -15.30 -5.03 -0.90
CA ALA A 57 -16.16 -5.68 -1.89
C ALA A 57 -17.52 -5.00 -2.02
N VAL A 58 -18.14 -4.65 -0.90
CA VAL A 58 -19.40 -3.90 -0.89
C VAL A 58 -19.21 -2.53 -1.52
N HIS A 59 -18.15 -1.80 -1.15
CA HIS A 59 -17.84 -0.48 -1.71
C HIS A 59 -17.64 -0.53 -3.22
N TYR A 60 -16.85 -1.49 -3.72
CA TYR A 60 -16.61 -1.72 -5.15
C TYR A 60 -17.91 -1.94 -5.93
N ARG A 61 -18.85 -2.70 -5.35
CA ARG A 61 -20.15 -2.99 -5.97
C ARG A 61 -21.10 -1.81 -5.86
N LEU A 62 -21.10 -1.11 -4.74
CA LEU A 62 -21.95 0.05 -4.47
C LEU A 62 -21.62 1.24 -5.38
N ALA A 63 -20.35 1.45 -5.71
CA ALA A 63 -19.92 2.47 -6.66
C ALA A 63 -20.58 2.33 -8.05
N ARG A 64 -21.06 1.12 -8.40
CA ARG A 64 -21.79 0.82 -9.65
C ARG A 64 -23.31 0.90 -9.51
N ARG A 65 -23.81 1.22 -8.31
CA ARG A 65 -25.23 1.30 -7.97
C ARG A 65 -25.50 2.54 -7.08
N PRO A 66 -25.23 3.76 -7.59
CA PRO A 66 -25.35 4.98 -6.79
C PRO A 66 -26.79 5.27 -6.33
N ASP A 67 -27.80 4.70 -6.99
CA ASP A 67 -29.21 4.87 -6.61
C ASP A 67 -29.65 4.01 -5.40
N HIS A 68 -28.78 3.10 -4.92
CA HIS A 68 -29.12 2.25 -3.78
C HIS A 68 -29.09 3.05 -2.45
N PRO A 69 -30.02 2.84 -1.50
CA PRO A 69 -30.06 3.60 -0.23
C PRO A 69 -28.75 3.63 0.56
N LEU A 70 -27.95 2.55 0.50
CA LEU A 70 -26.62 2.47 1.11
C LEU A 70 -25.64 3.54 0.58
N ALA A 71 -25.77 3.95 -0.68
CA ALA A 71 -24.88 4.93 -1.30
C ALA A 71 -24.90 6.28 -0.57
N ALA A 72 -26.03 6.62 0.06
CA ALA A 72 -26.20 7.85 0.83
C ALA A 72 -25.24 7.95 2.02
N TYR A 73 -24.59 6.87 2.46
CA TYR A 73 -23.63 6.89 3.57
C TYR A 73 -22.16 6.94 3.10
N TYR A 74 -21.90 6.75 1.80
CA TYR A 74 -20.55 6.67 1.25
C TYR A 74 -20.14 8.01 0.60
N PRO A 75 -19.30 8.85 1.24
CA PRO A 75 -18.80 10.13 0.67
C PRO A 75 -18.06 9.98 -0.68
N SER A 76 -17.67 8.77 -1.04
CA SER A 76 -17.04 8.46 -2.33
C SER A 76 -18.03 8.08 -3.43
N VAL A 77 -19.33 8.05 -3.12
CA VAL A 77 -20.42 7.68 -4.05
C VAL A 77 -21.48 8.78 -4.12
N THR A 78 -21.65 9.58 -3.05
CA THR A 78 -22.57 10.72 -2.98
C THR A 78 -21.85 12.01 -2.56
N ASP A 79 -22.31 13.14 -3.09
CA ASP A 79 -21.83 14.48 -2.72
C ASP A 79 -22.39 14.97 -1.37
N ASP A 80 -23.47 14.36 -0.87
CA ASP A 80 -24.11 14.70 0.41
C ASP A 80 -24.24 13.45 1.30
N PRO A 81 -23.15 13.01 1.95
CA PRO A 81 -23.13 11.80 2.74
C PRO A 81 -23.84 11.98 4.09
N ARG A 82 -24.71 11.02 4.42
CA ARG A 82 -25.33 10.86 5.74
C ARG A 82 -24.35 10.21 6.71
N ALA A 83 -24.37 10.67 7.96
CA ALA A 83 -23.74 9.93 9.05
C ALA A 83 -24.47 8.58 9.28
N PRO A 84 -23.78 7.54 9.76
CA PRO A 84 -24.42 6.26 10.10
C PRO A 84 -25.53 6.44 11.13
N ASP A 85 -26.75 6.03 10.77
CA ASP A 85 -27.94 6.03 11.61
C ASP A 85 -28.59 4.64 11.65
N ASP A 86 -29.78 4.53 12.23
CA ASP A 86 -30.48 3.23 12.40
C ASP A 86 -30.86 2.56 11.08
N ASP A 87 -30.92 3.31 9.97
CA ASP A 87 -31.22 2.79 8.63
C ASP A 87 -29.97 2.30 7.88
N CYS A 88 -28.76 2.70 8.32
CA CYS A 88 -27.50 2.39 7.66
C CYS A 88 -27.22 0.88 7.59
N TYR A 89 -27.24 0.20 8.74
CA TYR A 89 -26.97 -1.24 8.78
C TYR A 89 -28.03 -2.08 8.05
N PRO A 90 -29.35 -1.83 8.20
CA PRO A 90 -30.36 -2.48 7.38
C PRO A 90 -30.12 -2.31 5.86
N ALA A 91 -29.76 -1.10 5.40
CA ALA A 91 -29.44 -0.86 3.99
C ALA A 91 -28.19 -1.62 3.54
N PHE A 92 -27.15 -1.67 4.39
CA PHE A 92 -25.94 -2.45 4.12
C PHE A 92 -26.22 -3.94 4.02
N ARG A 93 -26.96 -4.49 4.99
CA ARG A 93 -27.36 -5.89 5.00
C ARG A 93 -28.17 -6.24 3.76
N ALA A 94 -29.17 -5.44 3.41
CA ALA A 94 -29.98 -5.64 2.21
C ALA A 94 -29.11 -5.69 0.94
N PHE A 95 -28.19 -4.72 0.79
CA PHE A 95 -27.25 -4.69 -0.33
C PHE A 95 -26.40 -5.96 -0.42
N CYS A 96 -25.82 -6.38 0.71
CA CYS A 96 -24.97 -7.57 0.79
C CYS A 96 -25.71 -8.84 0.38
N LEU A 97 -26.98 -8.97 0.76
CA LEU A 97 -27.78 -10.15 0.43
C LEU A 97 -28.29 -10.12 -1.01
N ASP A 98 -28.70 -8.94 -1.50
CA ASP A 98 -29.17 -8.76 -2.87
C ASP A 98 -28.04 -8.98 -3.90
N ASP A 99 -26.79 -8.68 -3.55
CA ASP A 99 -25.61 -8.85 -4.42
C ASP A 99 -24.64 -9.94 -3.93
N ALA A 100 -25.13 -10.88 -3.11
CA ALA A 100 -24.32 -11.85 -2.38
C ALA A 100 -23.37 -12.66 -3.28
N ASP A 101 -23.84 -13.14 -4.43
CA ASP A 101 -23.01 -13.97 -5.32
C ASP A 101 -21.85 -13.19 -5.93
N ALA A 102 -22.08 -11.92 -6.30
CA ALA A 102 -21.02 -11.06 -6.81
C ALA A 102 -20.01 -10.72 -5.71
N ILE A 103 -20.47 -10.48 -4.48
CA ILE A 103 -19.59 -10.24 -3.33
C ILE A 103 -18.78 -11.50 -3.00
N ARG A 104 -19.38 -12.70 -2.99
CA ARG A 104 -18.64 -13.97 -2.78
C ARG A 104 -17.54 -14.16 -3.82
N GLN A 105 -17.80 -13.82 -5.07
CA GLN A 105 -16.78 -13.90 -6.12
C GLN A 105 -15.61 -12.96 -5.82
N LEU A 106 -15.87 -11.72 -5.41
CA LEU A 106 -14.82 -10.78 -5.02
C LEU A 106 -14.03 -11.28 -3.80
N LEU A 107 -14.70 -11.76 -2.77
CA LEU A 107 -14.06 -12.29 -1.55
C LEU A 107 -13.11 -13.47 -1.84
N ARG A 108 -13.41 -14.28 -2.86
CA ARG A 108 -12.56 -15.42 -3.27
C ARG A 108 -11.37 -15.01 -4.13
N CYS A 109 -11.54 -13.99 -4.97
CA CYS A 109 -10.58 -13.67 -6.02
C CYS A 109 -9.72 -12.43 -5.72
N ARG A 110 -10.23 -11.50 -4.92
CA ARG A 110 -9.54 -10.25 -4.59
C ARG A 110 -8.84 -10.33 -3.23
N ARG A 111 -7.87 -9.44 -3.04
CA ARG A 111 -7.05 -9.33 -1.83
C ARG A 111 -7.10 -7.88 -1.33
N THR A 112 -6.94 -7.71 -0.03
CA THR A 112 -6.63 -6.40 0.55
C THR A 112 -5.21 -6.01 0.14
N GLN A 113 -5.08 -5.05 -0.78
CA GLN A 113 -3.80 -4.61 -1.33
C GLN A 113 -3.67 -3.10 -1.22
N THR A 114 -3.28 -2.63 -0.04
CA THR A 114 -3.15 -1.20 0.24
C THR A 114 -1.96 -0.62 -0.51
N ASN A 115 -2.17 -0.09 -1.72
CA ASN A 115 -1.13 0.60 -2.50
C ASN A 115 -1.03 2.08 -2.10
N SER A 116 -0.56 2.36 -0.89
CA SER A 116 -0.51 3.73 -0.34
C SER A 116 0.56 4.57 -1.03
N VAL A 117 0.17 5.31 -2.08
CA VAL A 117 1.04 6.20 -2.90
C VAL A 117 1.85 7.18 -2.05
N ARG A 118 1.27 7.66 -0.95
CA ARG A 118 1.95 8.59 -0.04
C ARG A 118 3.22 8.02 0.60
N ARG A 119 3.43 6.70 0.59
CA ARG A 119 4.71 6.11 1.03
C ARG A 119 5.89 6.56 0.16
N SER A 120 5.65 7.04 -1.06
CA SER A 120 6.70 7.69 -1.83
C SER A 120 7.31 8.90 -1.10
N ALA A 121 6.65 9.50 -0.09
CA ALA A 121 7.23 10.56 0.73
C ALA A 121 8.44 10.12 1.57
N VAL A 122 8.55 8.85 1.95
CA VAL A 122 9.78 8.33 2.58
C VAL A 122 10.74 7.74 1.53
N LEU A 123 10.20 7.17 0.45
CA LEU A 123 11.02 6.57 -0.61
C LEU A 123 11.79 7.60 -1.42
N TYR A 124 11.24 8.79 -1.67
CA TYR A 124 11.93 9.85 -2.42
C TYR A 124 13.27 10.24 -1.76
N PRO A 125 13.31 10.66 -0.49
CA PRO A 125 14.59 10.95 0.16
C PRO A 125 15.44 9.70 0.37
N ALA A 126 14.85 8.53 0.64
CA ALA A 126 15.65 7.30 0.82
C ALA A 126 16.38 6.89 -0.48
N LEU A 127 15.69 6.92 -1.62
CA LEU A 127 16.30 6.63 -2.92
C LEU A 127 17.28 7.74 -3.35
N ALA A 128 17.03 9.00 -3.00
CA ALA A 128 18.01 10.07 -3.17
C ALA A 128 19.26 9.86 -2.33
N HIS A 129 19.11 9.38 -1.09
CA HIS A 129 20.22 9.02 -0.23
C HIS A 129 21.06 7.89 -0.84
N VAL A 130 20.42 6.81 -1.32
CA VAL A 130 21.13 5.72 -2.02
C VAL A 130 21.82 6.22 -3.28
N ALA A 131 21.13 7.02 -4.10
CA ALA A 131 21.67 7.56 -5.34
C ALA A 131 22.92 8.44 -5.13
N ALA A 132 23.00 9.16 -4.00
CA ALA A 132 24.16 9.96 -3.66
C ALA A 132 25.40 9.13 -3.28
N HIS A 133 25.23 7.83 -3.01
CA HIS A 133 26.29 6.90 -2.60
C HIS A 133 26.68 5.89 -3.69
N VAL A 134 26.15 6.04 -4.90
CA VAL A 134 26.46 5.17 -6.03
C VAL A 134 26.80 5.98 -7.28
N ASP A 135 27.54 5.36 -8.19
CA ASP A 135 27.82 5.93 -9.50
C ASP A 135 26.78 5.47 -10.53
N GLY A 136 26.13 6.42 -11.19
CA GLY A 136 25.20 6.15 -12.29
C GLY A 136 23.72 6.01 -11.89
N PRO A 137 22.84 5.70 -12.85
CA PRO A 137 21.41 5.63 -12.63
C PRO A 137 20.99 4.35 -11.88
N LEU A 138 20.02 4.47 -10.97
CA LEU A 138 19.54 3.34 -10.16
C LEU A 138 18.56 2.45 -10.92
N ALA A 139 18.75 1.13 -10.83
CA ALA A 139 17.69 0.16 -11.10
C ALA A 139 16.91 -0.10 -9.82
N VAL A 140 15.61 0.21 -9.79
CA VAL A 140 14.75 0.02 -8.61
C VAL A 140 13.90 -1.23 -8.78
N VAL A 141 13.91 -2.10 -7.76
CA VAL A 141 13.08 -3.30 -7.70
C VAL A 141 12.21 -3.25 -6.45
N GLU A 142 10.89 -3.09 -6.58
CA GLU A 142 9.96 -3.10 -5.43
C GLU A 142 9.39 -4.50 -5.20
N LEU A 143 9.45 -4.97 -3.95
CA LEU A 143 8.82 -6.22 -3.50
C LEU A 143 7.42 -5.93 -2.95
N GLY A 144 6.42 -6.64 -3.45
CA GLY A 144 5.01 -6.43 -3.09
C GLY A 144 4.43 -5.05 -3.47
N PRO A 145 4.67 -4.54 -4.68
CA PRO A 145 4.24 -3.21 -5.12
C PRO A 145 2.73 -3.05 -5.33
N SER A 146 1.94 -4.13 -5.30
CA SER A 146 0.55 -4.16 -5.74
C SER A 146 0.40 -3.68 -7.19
N ALA A 147 0.03 -2.41 -7.43
CA ALA A 147 -0.12 -1.82 -8.75
C ALA A 147 1.09 -0.98 -9.18
N GLY A 148 2.19 -1.01 -8.41
CA GLY A 148 3.42 -0.31 -8.77
C GLY A 148 3.38 1.20 -8.57
N LEU A 149 2.38 1.75 -7.88
CA LEU A 149 2.24 3.20 -7.77
C LEU A 149 3.43 3.87 -7.03
N ASN A 150 4.13 3.16 -6.13
CA ASN A 150 5.31 3.71 -5.47
C ASN A 150 6.58 3.65 -6.34
N LEU A 151 6.64 2.77 -7.35
CA LEU A 151 7.73 2.75 -8.34
C LEU A 151 7.80 4.07 -9.11
N LEU A 152 6.69 4.79 -9.26
CA LEU A 152 6.60 6.07 -9.97
C LEU A 152 6.96 7.27 -9.09
N PHE A 153 7.69 7.07 -7.99
CA PHE A 153 8.08 8.13 -7.05
C PHE A 153 8.76 9.33 -7.73
N ASP A 154 9.49 9.13 -8.82
CA ASP A 154 10.16 10.19 -9.59
C ASP A 154 9.18 11.09 -10.35
N ARG A 155 7.91 10.70 -10.46
CA ARG A 155 6.87 11.40 -11.22
C ARG A 155 5.92 12.22 -10.36
N TYR A 156 6.14 12.24 -9.06
CA TYR A 156 5.26 12.92 -8.11
C TYR A 156 5.87 14.23 -7.64
N ARG A 157 5.00 15.16 -7.24
CA ARG A 157 5.37 16.37 -6.51
C ARG A 157 5.26 16.08 -5.02
N TYR A 158 6.23 16.54 -4.25
CA TYR A 158 6.25 16.37 -2.80
C TYR A 158 6.21 17.73 -2.11
N ASP A 159 5.42 17.81 -1.04
CA ASP A 159 5.32 18.99 -0.19
C ASP A 159 5.65 18.58 1.25
N TYR A 160 6.84 18.98 1.70
CA TYR A 160 7.31 18.72 3.07
C TYR A 160 7.06 19.91 4.02
N GLY A 161 6.22 20.86 3.60
CA GLY A 161 5.90 22.09 4.32
C GLY A 161 6.84 23.24 3.95
N ASP A 162 8.12 23.14 4.31
CA ASP A 162 9.13 24.17 4.03
C ASP A 162 9.78 24.02 2.64
N ARG A 163 9.76 22.80 2.10
CA ARG A 163 10.35 22.42 0.81
C ARG A 163 9.36 21.68 -0.07
N VAL A 164 9.36 22.08 -1.34
CA VAL A 164 8.63 21.40 -2.40
C VAL A 164 9.64 20.90 -3.42
N VAL A 165 9.56 19.62 -3.77
CA VAL A 165 10.50 18.94 -4.69
C VAL A 165 9.78 17.95 -5.61
N GLY A 166 10.52 17.39 -6.57
CA GLY A 166 10.00 16.42 -7.53
C GLY A 166 9.35 17.08 -8.75
N ALA A 167 8.49 16.34 -9.44
CA ALA A 167 7.90 16.77 -10.71
C ALA A 167 6.86 17.89 -10.51
N ALA A 168 7.26 19.14 -10.75
CA ALA A 168 6.44 20.33 -10.48
C ALA A 168 5.06 20.32 -11.16
N ASP A 169 4.97 19.76 -12.38
CA ASP A 169 3.73 19.68 -13.16
C ASP A 169 2.93 18.39 -12.89
N SER A 170 3.33 17.58 -11.91
CA SER A 170 2.63 16.34 -11.58
C SER A 170 1.22 16.63 -11.03
N PRO A 171 0.19 15.90 -11.49
CA PRO A 171 -1.14 15.99 -10.87
C PRO A 171 -1.15 15.38 -9.45
N VAL A 172 -0.08 14.67 -9.06
CA VAL A 172 0.07 14.06 -7.74
C VAL A 172 0.90 14.98 -6.85
N THR A 173 0.28 15.52 -5.80
CA THR A 173 1.00 16.17 -4.70
C THR A 173 0.88 15.33 -3.44
N ILE A 174 2.02 14.85 -2.94
CA ILE A 174 2.11 14.12 -1.68
C ILE A 174 2.61 15.09 -0.61
N ALA A 175 1.72 15.45 0.32
CA ALA A 175 2.09 16.21 1.50
C ALA A 175 2.54 15.28 2.63
N SER A 176 3.67 15.60 3.27
CA SER A 176 4.19 14.87 4.43
C SER A 176 4.92 15.80 5.40
N GLU A 177 4.61 15.72 6.69
CA GLU A 177 5.33 16.49 7.71
C GLU A 177 6.76 15.95 7.91
N THR A 178 7.77 16.83 7.95
CA THR A 178 9.11 16.46 8.44
C THR A 178 9.18 16.70 9.94
N ARG A 179 9.20 15.64 10.75
CA ARG A 179 9.21 15.74 12.22
C ARG A 179 10.61 15.85 12.82
N GLY A 180 11.61 15.35 12.12
CA GLY A 180 12.98 15.30 12.59
C GLY A 180 13.97 15.04 11.45
N GLY A 181 15.23 15.39 11.72
CA GLY A 181 16.34 15.32 10.77
C GLY A 181 16.22 16.29 9.58
N ASP A 182 17.12 16.12 8.62
CA ASP A 182 17.09 16.83 7.34
C ASP A 182 17.15 15.79 6.21
N PRO A 183 15.99 15.29 5.74
CA PRO A 183 15.98 14.31 4.66
C PRO A 183 16.60 14.92 3.38
N PRO A 184 17.36 14.14 2.60
CA PRO A 184 17.90 14.61 1.33
C PRO A 184 16.76 14.79 0.33
N LEU A 185 16.38 16.05 0.11
CA LEU A 185 15.30 16.46 -0.80
C LEU A 185 15.89 17.23 -2.00
N PRO A 186 16.52 16.54 -2.97
CA PRO A 186 16.98 17.19 -4.20
C PRO A 186 15.77 17.75 -4.96
N ALA A 187 15.96 18.83 -5.71
CA ALA A 187 14.89 19.45 -6.50
C ALA A 187 14.34 18.48 -7.55
N ASP A 188 15.24 17.79 -8.25
CA ASP A 188 14.94 16.77 -9.25
C ASP A 188 15.10 15.36 -8.66
N PRO A 189 14.29 14.38 -9.13
CA PRO A 189 14.42 13.00 -8.69
C PRO A 189 15.76 12.38 -9.11
N PRO A 190 16.23 11.34 -8.40
CA PRO A 190 17.39 10.55 -8.82
C PRO A 190 17.24 9.99 -10.24
N ALA A 191 18.37 9.89 -10.96
CA ALA A 191 18.39 9.25 -12.27
C ALA A 191 18.08 7.75 -12.16
N LEU A 192 17.19 7.26 -13.01
CA LEU A 192 16.73 5.87 -13.01
C LEU A 192 17.15 5.15 -14.29
N HIS A 193 17.64 3.92 -14.12
CA HIS A 193 17.92 2.99 -15.21
C HIS A 193 16.64 2.22 -15.56
N SER A 194 16.00 1.63 -14.56
CA SER A 194 14.80 0.82 -14.71
C SER A 194 14.00 0.77 -13.40
N ARG A 195 12.72 0.44 -13.52
CA ARG A 195 11.81 0.21 -12.40
C ARG A 195 11.04 -1.08 -12.65
N VAL A 196 11.12 -2.03 -11.74
CA VAL A 196 10.40 -3.30 -11.83
C VAL A 196 9.78 -3.63 -10.48
N GLY A 197 8.57 -4.17 -10.50
CA GLY A 197 7.90 -4.67 -9.31
C GLY A 197 7.72 -6.18 -9.37
N VAL A 198 7.91 -6.89 -8.26
CA VAL A 198 7.59 -8.31 -8.12
C VAL A 198 6.47 -8.46 -7.10
N ASP A 199 5.30 -8.91 -7.54
CA ASP A 199 4.11 -9.09 -6.69
C ASP A 199 3.46 -10.45 -6.97
N LEU A 200 2.93 -11.10 -5.94
CA LEU A 200 2.18 -12.35 -6.10
C LEU A 200 0.85 -12.16 -6.86
N ASN A 201 0.27 -10.96 -6.82
CA ASN A 201 -1.00 -10.63 -7.43
C ASN A 201 -1.01 -9.16 -7.91
N PRO A 202 -0.17 -8.80 -8.90
CA PRO A 202 -0.09 -7.42 -9.35
C PRO A 202 -1.43 -6.95 -9.92
N LEU A 203 -1.76 -5.68 -9.68
CA LEU A 203 -2.97 -5.06 -10.22
C LEU A 203 -2.61 -4.20 -11.44
N ASP A 204 -3.36 -4.36 -12.53
CA ASP A 204 -3.16 -3.62 -13.76
C ASP A 204 -3.92 -2.30 -13.71
N VAL A 205 -3.19 -1.18 -13.57
CA VAL A 205 -3.78 0.16 -13.51
C VAL A 205 -4.54 0.56 -14.79
N THR A 206 -4.30 -0.14 -15.92
CA THR A 206 -4.99 0.09 -17.19
C THR A 206 -6.31 -0.69 -17.29
N ASP A 207 -6.54 -1.66 -16.42
CA ASP A 207 -7.84 -2.31 -16.23
C ASP A 207 -8.69 -1.48 -15.26
N ASP A 208 -9.88 -1.06 -15.70
CA ASP A 208 -10.81 -0.30 -14.87
C ASP A 208 -11.30 -1.09 -13.65
N ALA A 209 -11.41 -2.41 -13.73
CA ALA A 209 -11.81 -3.25 -12.59
C ALA A 209 -10.73 -3.29 -11.50
N ASP A 210 -9.46 -3.23 -11.87
CA ASP A 210 -8.33 -3.18 -10.92
C ASP A 210 -8.16 -1.78 -10.33
N ALA A 211 -8.27 -0.74 -11.16
CA ALA A 211 -8.27 0.64 -10.70
C ALA A 211 -9.44 0.92 -9.72
N ASP A 212 -10.63 0.42 -10.01
CA ASP A 212 -11.78 0.54 -9.12
C ASP A 212 -11.65 -0.32 -7.87
N TRP A 213 -10.98 -1.47 -7.96
CA TRP A 213 -10.64 -2.27 -6.78
C TRP A 213 -9.70 -1.50 -5.83
N LEU A 214 -8.67 -0.85 -6.36
CA LEU A 214 -7.79 0.02 -5.59
C LEU A 214 -8.56 1.17 -4.91
N ARG A 215 -9.51 1.80 -5.61
CA ARG A 215 -10.38 2.83 -5.03
C ARG A 215 -11.24 2.29 -3.88
N ALA A 216 -11.80 1.10 -4.03
CA ALA A 216 -12.64 0.48 -3.00
C ALA A 216 -11.84 0.07 -1.75
N LEU A 217 -10.52 -0.10 -1.87
CA LEU A 217 -9.62 -0.34 -0.74
C LEU A 217 -9.26 0.96 0.02
N VAL A 218 -9.54 2.13 -0.54
CA VAL A 218 -9.48 3.40 0.20
C VAL A 218 -10.80 3.57 0.94
N TRP A 219 -10.73 3.75 2.24
CA TRP A 219 -11.90 3.86 3.10
C TRP A 219 -12.77 5.07 2.76
N PRO A 220 -14.09 5.00 2.97
CA PRO A 220 -15.01 6.09 2.64
C PRO A 220 -14.55 7.46 3.15
N ALA A 221 -14.21 7.57 4.44
CA ALA A 221 -13.81 8.82 5.09
C ALA A 221 -12.42 9.35 4.65
N HIS A 222 -11.65 8.59 3.86
CA HIS A 222 -10.28 8.94 3.48
C HIS A 222 -10.21 9.64 2.12
N GLU A 223 -10.92 10.76 1.98
CA GLU A 223 -11.02 11.53 0.74
C GLU A 223 -9.66 11.98 0.19
N ASP A 224 -8.79 12.52 1.05
CA ASP A 224 -7.43 12.94 0.64
C ASP A 224 -6.61 11.78 0.06
N ARG A 225 -6.72 10.58 0.66
CA ARG A 225 -6.02 9.38 0.16
C ARG A 225 -6.58 8.94 -1.19
N ARG A 226 -7.89 9.10 -1.40
CA ARG A 226 -8.56 8.79 -2.66
C ARG A 226 -8.13 9.75 -3.76
N ALA A 227 -8.09 11.05 -3.47
CA ALA A 227 -7.64 12.07 -4.41
C ALA A 227 -6.19 11.81 -4.87
N VAL A 228 -5.28 11.48 -3.93
CA VAL A 228 -3.90 11.12 -4.27
C VAL A 228 -3.84 9.84 -5.12
N LEU A 229 -4.64 8.81 -4.78
CA LEU A 229 -4.72 7.59 -5.56
C LEU A 229 -5.22 7.85 -6.99
N ASP A 230 -6.28 8.63 -7.17
CA ASP A 230 -6.84 8.94 -8.49
C ASP A 230 -5.87 9.72 -9.39
N ALA A 231 -5.15 10.68 -8.80
CA ALA A 231 -4.09 11.37 -9.50
C ALA A 231 -2.95 10.41 -9.89
N ALA A 232 -2.55 9.50 -9.00
CA ALA A 232 -1.50 8.53 -9.27
C ALA A 232 -1.90 7.50 -10.33
N LEU A 233 -3.16 7.05 -10.34
CA LEU A 233 -3.71 6.19 -11.40
C LEU A 233 -3.67 6.90 -12.76
N THR A 234 -3.91 8.21 -12.80
CA THR A 234 -3.80 9.01 -14.03
C THR A 234 -2.36 9.02 -14.57
N VAL A 235 -1.38 9.23 -13.69
CA VAL A 235 0.05 9.17 -14.05
C VAL A 235 0.43 7.76 -14.51
N ALA A 236 0.06 6.74 -13.73
CA ALA A 236 0.42 5.36 -13.99
C ALA A 236 -0.18 4.82 -15.30
N ARG A 237 -1.40 5.20 -15.66
CA ARG A 237 -2.03 4.80 -16.93
C ARG A 237 -1.31 5.33 -18.17
N THR A 238 -0.57 6.43 -18.05
CA THR A 238 0.14 7.04 -19.18
C THR A 238 1.40 6.25 -19.54
N ASP A 239 2.12 5.76 -18.52
CA ASP A 239 3.29 4.89 -18.70
C ASP A 239 3.40 3.96 -17.48
N PRO A 240 2.72 2.80 -17.52
CA PRO A 240 2.62 1.87 -16.40
C PRO A 240 3.97 1.29 -16.00
N PRO A 241 4.24 1.12 -14.69
CA PRO A 241 5.44 0.43 -14.24
C PRO A 241 5.42 -1.03 -14.68
N ARG A 242 6.59 -1.61 -14.97
CA ARG A 242 6.69 -3.04 -15.26
C ARG A 242 6.46 -3.84 -13.98
N LEU A 243 5.46 -4.71 -14.00
CA LEU A 243 5.16 -5.64 -12.91
C LEU A 243 5.34 -7.08 -13.37
N VAL A 244 6.02 -7.87 -12.55
CA VAL A 244 6.17 -9.31 -12.71
C VAL A 244 5.25 -9.98 -11.69
N ALA A 245 4.32 -10.79 -12.18
CA ALA A 245 3.50 -11.65 -11.34
C ALA A 245 4.34 -12.85 -10.90
N GLY A 246 4.72 -12.90 -9.63
CA GLY A 246 5.70 -13.88 -9.15
C GLY A 246 5.92 -13.86 -7.64
N ASP A 247 6.55 -14.92 -7.15
CA ASP A 247 7.03 -15.02 -5.78
C ASP A 247 8.36 -14.25 -5.61
N LEU A 248 8.51 -13.58 -4.47
CA LEU A 248 9.67 -12.73 -4.22
C LEU A 248 10.99 -13.49 -4.06
N LEU A 249 10.97 -14.80 -3.78
CA LEU A 249 12.17 -15.64 -3.73
C LEU A 249 12.42 -16.31 -5.08
N GLU A 250 11.36 -16.79 -5.74
CA GLU A 250 11.48 -17.56 -6.98
C GLU A 250 11.76 -16.66 -8.20
N ASP A 251 11.12 -15.49 -8.28
CA ASP A 251 11.14 -14.65 -9.49
C ASP A 251 12.09 -13.44 -9.39
N LEU A 252 12.46 -13.02 -8.18
CA LEU A 252 13.44 -11.93 -7.97
C LEU A 252 14.80 -12.20 -8.67
N PRO A 253 15.37 -13.42 -8.65
CA PRO A 253 16.63 -13.68 -9.34
C PRO A 253 16.61 -13.34 -10.83
N ALA A 254 15.55 -13.74 -11.54
CA ALA A 254 15.43 -13.45 -12.96
C ALA A 254 15.31 -11.94 -13.22
N VAL A 255 14.63 -11.19 -12.35
CA VAL A 255 14.54 -9.73 -12.45
C VAL A 255 15.91 -9.06 -12.23
N LEU A 256 16.70 -9.55 -11.26
CA LEU A 256 18.04 -9.02 -11.03
C LEU A 256 18.99 -9.33 -12.20
N ASP A 257 18.89 -10.51 -12.80
CA ASP A 257 19.72 -10.93 -13.95
C ASP A 257 19.50 -10.08 -15.21
N GLU A 258 18.34 -9.42 -15.33
CA GLU A 258 18.06 -8.48 -16.43
C GLU A 258 18.80 -7.14 -16.28
N VAL A 259 19.24 -6.78 -15.07
CA VAL A 259 19.96 -5.53 -14.82
C VAL A 259 21.46 -5.76 -15.04
N PRO A 260 22.17 -4.95 -15.86
CA PRO A 260 23.61 -5.07 -16.04
C PRO A 260 24.39 -5.06 -14.71
N GLU A 261 25.45 -5.88 -14.61
CA GLU A 261 26.20 -6.08 -13.35
C GLU A 261 26.80 -4.78 -12.78
N ASP A 262 27.13 -3.81 -13.63
CA ASP A 262 27.71 -2.51 -13.28
C ASP A 262 26.66 -1.44 -12.90
N VAL A 263 25.36 -1.71 -13.11
CA VAL A 263 24.28 -0.81 -12.73
C VAL A 263 23.91 -1.03 -11.25
N PRO A 264 23.90 0.03 -10.41
CA PRO A 264 23.48 -0.09 -9.02
C PRO A 264 22.00 -0.42 -8.91
N VAL A 265 21.70 -1.43 -8.08
CA VAL A 265 20.34 -1.91 -7.83
C VAL A 265 19.89 -1.49 -6.44
N CYS A 266 18.69 -0.93 -6.31
CA CYS A 266 18.02 -0.73 -5.04
C CYS A 266 16.77 -1.60 -4.97
N VAL A 267 16.83 -2.66 -4.16
CA VAL A 267 15.65 -3.45 -3.80
C VAL A 267 14.90 -2.70 -2.70
N VAL A 268 13.57 -2.60 -2.80
CA VAL A 268 12.75 -1.79 -1.91
C VAL A 268 11.55 -2.61 -1.42
N ASN A 269 11.30 -2.58 -0.11
CA ASN A 269 10.01 -2.92 0.47
C ASN A 269 9.65 -1.91 1.56
N THR A 270 8.40 -1.49 1.57
CA THR A 270 7.89 -0.61 2.64
C THR A 270 7.16 -1.39 3.72
N LEU A 271 6.16 -2.21 3.33
CA LEU A 271 5.30 -2.91 4.29
C LEU A 271 4.87 -4.30 3.81
N VAL A 272 5.50 -4.91 2.81
CA VAL A 272 5.07 -6.26 2.38
C VAL A 272 5.52 -7.35 3.38
N LEU A 273 6.70 -7.19 3.99
CA LEU A 273 7.35 -8.28 4.74
C LEU A 273 6.64 -8.66 6.06
N TYR A 274 5.78 -7.80 6.64
CA TYR A 274 5.00 -8.20 7.82
C TYR A 274 3.97 -9.31 7.50
N GLN A 275 3.66 -9.51 6.21
CA GLN A 275 2.73 -10.53 5.72
C GLN A 275 3.46 -11.81 5.28
N VAL A 276 4.80 -11.78 5.27
CA VAL A 276 5.64 -12.87 4.78
C VAL A 276 6.10 -13.72 5.97
N PRO A 277 6.06 -15.06 5.88
CA PRO A 277 6.54 -15.92 6.96
C PRO A 277 8.01 -15.63 7.32
N GLU A 278 8.35 -15.67 8.61
CA GLU A 278 9.70 -15.36 9.11
C GLU A 278 10.81 -16.16 8.40
N ALA A 279 10.56 -17.45 8.13
CA ALA A 279 11.51 -18.29 7.40
C ALA A 279 11.79 -17.80 5.97
N VAL A 280 10.77 -17.27 5.28
CA VAL A 280 10.89 -16.71 3.93
C VAL A 280 11.62 -15.36 3.97
N CYS A 281 11.35 -14.53 4.99
CA CYS A 281 12.11 -13.29 5.21
C CYS A 281 13.61 -13.56 5.44
N ALA A 282 13.95 -14.58 6.23
CA ALA A 282 15.33 -14.97 6.48
C ALA A 282 16.04 -15.49 5.21
N GLU A 283 15.31 -16.23 4.35
CA GLU A 283 15.83 -16.68 3.06
C GLU A 283 16.06 -15.51 2.10
N LEU A 284 15.14 -14.54 2.04
CA LEU A 284 15.29 -13.31 1.27
C LEU A 284 16.52 -12.51 1.73
N GLU A 285 16.68 -12.32 3.04
CA GLU A 285 17.82 -11.61 3.62
C GLU A 285 19.15 -12.28 3.26
N GLY A 286 19.21 -13.62 3.34
CA GLY A 286 20.37 -14.40 2.91
C GLY A 286 20.67 -14.21 1.43
N TYR A 287 19.65 -14.32 0.57
CA TYR A 287 19.77 -14.13 -0.86
C TYR A 287 20.28 -12.72 -1.22
N LEU A 288 19.67 -11.67 -0.66
CA LEU A 288 20.08 -10.29 -0.93
C LEU A 288 21.51 -10.03 -0.44
N THR A 289 21.90 -10.58 0.71
CA THR A 289 23.28 -10.51 1.22
C THR A 289 24.28 -11.13 0.25
N GLU A 290 23.96 -12.30 -0.33
CA GLU A 290 24.80 -12.92 -1.36
C GLU A 290 24.91 -12.06 -2.62
N GLN A 291 23.84 -11.38 -3.03
CA GLN A 291 23.85 -10.48 -4.19
C GLN A 291 24.68 -9.21 -3.92
N MET A 292 24.62 -8.65 -2.71
CA MET A 292 25.43 -7.49 -2.33
C MET A 292 26.95 -7.77 -2.43
N ALA A 293 27.36 -9.02 -2.31
CA ALA A 293 28.76 -9.42 -2.51
C ALA A 293 29.19 -9.51 -3.99
N ARG A 294 28.24 -9.50 -4.93
CA ARG A 294 28.49 -9.71 -6.37
C ARG A 294 28.32 -8.45 -7.21
N ARG A 295 27.47 -7.53 -6.77
CA ARG A 295 27.09 -6.32 -7.50
C ARG A 295 26.79 -5.18 -6.54
N PRO A 296 26.76 -3.91 -7.00
CA PRO A 296 26.30 -2.77 -6.19
C PRO A 296 24.80 -2.87 -5.89
N LEU A 297 24.42 -3.74 -4.94
CA LEU A 297 23.05 -3.91 -4.49
C LEU A 297 22.85 -3.21 -3.14
N HIS A 298 21.76 -2.48 -3.05
CA HIS A 298 21.26 -1.82 -1.87
C HIS A 298 19.86 -2.32 -1.57
N TRP A 299 19.50 -2.38 -0.30
CA TRP A 299 18.17 -2.80 0.12
C TRP A 299 17.58 -1.78 1.08
N LEU A 300 16.46 -1.18 0.69
CA LEU A 300 15.62 -0.35 1.55
C LEU A 300 14.48 -1.20 2.10
N THR A 301 14.51 -1.50 3.40
CA THR A 301 13.53 -2.39 4.03
C THR A 301 12.78 -1.69 5.15
N GLY A 302 11.46 -1.72 5.05
CA GLY A 302 10.55 -1.23 6.05
C GLY A 302 10.11 -2.33 7.02
N GLU A 303 10.23 -2.05 8.32
CA GLU A 303 9.80 -2.91 9.42
C GLU A 303 8.83 -2.15 10.33
N THR A 304 7.69 -2.75 10.68
CA THR A 304 6.74 -2.14 11.62
C THR A 304 7.35 -2.10 13.02
N ASP A 305 7.48 -0.92 13.61
CA ASP A 305 7.87 -0.81 15.02
C ASP A 305 6.64 -0.98 15.90
N LEU A 306 6.55 -2.12 16.60
CA LEU A 306 5.43 -2.44 17.50
C LEU A 306 5.62 -1.86 18.91
N SER A 307 6.66 -1.03 19.15
CA SER A 307 7.07 -0.62 20.50
C SER A 307 6.35 0.61 21.08
N GLY A 308 5.35 1.19 20.40
CA GLY A 308 4.43 2.15 21.03
C GLY A 308 4.00 3.37 20.23
N GLY A 309 4.31 3.46 18.93
CA GLY A 309 3.69 4.39 17.99
C GLY A 309 3.45 3.70 16.65
N ASP A 310 2.37 4.04 15.95
CA ASP A 310 2.08 3.53 14.60
C ASP A 310 3.10 4.11 13.61
N SER A 311 4.29 3.50 13.54
CA SER A 311 5.37 3.92 12.66
C SER A 311 6.07 2.73 12.03
N VAL A 312 6.68 3.00 10.89
CA VAL A 312 7.49 2.04 10.14
C VAL A 312 8.92 2.55 10.14
N ARG A 313 9.84 1.70 10.58
CA ARG A 313 11.27 1.92 10.48
C ARG A 313 11.72 1.62 9.06
N LEU A 314 12.42 2.54 8.40
CA LEU A 314 13.06 2.30 7.11
C LEU A 314 14.57 2.17 7.30
N ASP A 315 15.10 0.98 7.04
CA ASP A 315 16.53 0.71 7.08
C ASP A 315 17.11 0.62 5.67
N TRP A 316 18.36 1.05 5.53
CA TRP A 316 19.20 0.84 4.38
C TRP A 316 20.26 -0.20 4.69
N VAL A 317 20.28 -1.27 3.89
CA VAL A 317 21.21 -2.39 3.99
C VAL A 317 22.11 -2.41 2.77
N ARG A 318 23.43 -2.55 2.97
CA ARG A 318 24.42 -2.60 1.89
C ARG A 318 25.66 -3.38 2.31
N ALA A 319 26.46 -3.80 1.33
CA ALA A 319 27.81 -4.30 1.58
C ALA A 319 28.78 -3.15 1.90
N GLU A 320 29.65 -3.39 2.87
CA GLU A 320 30.78 -2.57 3.29
C GLU A 320 32.04 -3.44 3.35
N THR A 321 33.21 -2.81 3.54
CA THR A 321 34.52 -3.52 3.51
C THR A 321 34.59 -4.70 4.49
N ASP A 322 33.94 -4.58 5.65
CA ASP A 322 33.98 -5.57 6.74
C ASP A 322 32.68 -6.38 6.92
N GLY A 323 31.73 -6.30 5.97
CA GLY A 323 30.49 -7.08 6.04
C GLY A 323 29.26 -6.36 5.50
N ILE A 324 28.09 -6.66 6.08
CA ILE A 324 26.84 -5.98 5.76
C ILE A 324 26.57 -4.91 6.82
N GLU A 325 26.32 -3.69 6.37
CA GLU A 325 25.86 -2.60 7.24
C GLU A 325 24.34 -2.42 7.09
N ARG A 326 23.66 -2.20 8.23
CA ARG A 326 22.25 -1.80 8.30
C ARG A 326 22.16 -0.45 9.02
N THR A 327 21.73 0.58 8.31
CA THR A 327 21.57 1.94 8.82
C THR A 327 20.09 2.33 8.81
N ARG A 328 19.55 2.74 9.96
CA ARG A 328 18.18 3.30 10.03
C ARG A 328 18.16 4.68 9.38
N LEU A 329 17.47 4.83 8.25
CA LEU A 329 17.36 6.09 7.53
C LEU A 329 16.23 6.97 8.07
N ALA A 330 15.09 6.38 8.38
CA ALA A 330 13.93 7.13 8.82
C ALA A 330 12.96 6.28 9.64
N ASP A 331 12.13 6.97 10.41
CA ASP A 331 10.81 6.47 10.82
C ASP A 331 9.74 7.23 10.07
N TYR A 332 8.65 6.55 9.71
CA TYR A 332 7.58 7.20 8.96
C TYR A 332 6.21 6.64 9.28
N ASP A 333 5.19 7.44 9.01
CA ASP A 333 3.79 7.05 9.09
C ASP A 333 3.46 5.94 8.05
N PRO A 334 2.73 4.87 8.39
CA PRO A 334 2.36 3.81 7.44
C PRO A 334 1.68 4.30 6.15
N HIS A 335 1.04 5.47 6.20
CA HIS A 335 0.38 6.15 5.08
C HIS A 335 1.07 7.45 4.64
N GLY A 336 2.32 7.69 5.05
CA GLY A 336 3.15 8.79 4.59
C GLY A 336 2.67 10.18 5.04
N ALA A 337 1.98 10.27 6.17
CA ALA A 337 1.59 11.56 6.77
C ALA A 337 2.78 12.34 7.33
N TRP A 338 3.81 11.64 7.80
CA TRP A 338 5.02 12.24 8.35
C TRP A 338 6.24 11.34 8.13
N VAL A 339 7.42 11.96 8.11
CA VAL A 339 8.74 11.33 8.07
C VAL A 339 9.62 11.96 9.15
N ASP A 340 10.37 11.13 9.86
CA ASP A 340 11.37 11.51 10.86
C ASP A 340 12.72 10.91 10.43
N TRP A 341 13.59 11.75 9.85
CA TRP A 341 14.85 11.33 9.25
C TRP A 341 15.93 11.13 10.33
N ARG A 342 16.68 10.03 10.24
CA ARG A 342 17.59 9.54 11.29
C ARG A 342 19.06 9.43 10.87
N ALA A 343 19.37 9.50 9.58
CA ALA A 343 20.71 9.31 9.02
C ALA A 343 21.50 10.61 8.85
#